data_AF-A0A8S3AJX3-F1
#
_entry.id   AF-A0A8S3AJX3-F1
#
_cell.length_a   1.000
_cell.length_b   1.000
_cell.length_c   1.000
_cell.angle_alpha   90.00
_cell.angle_beta   90.00
_cell.angle_gamma   90.00
#
_symmetry.space_group_name_H-M   'P 1'
#
loop_
_entity.id
_entity.type
_entity.pdbx_description
1 polymer ?
#
loop_
_entity_poly.entity_id
_entity_poly.type
_entity_poly.pdbx_seq_one_letter_code
_entity_poly.pdbx_strand_id
1 'polypeptide(L)' 'MVYPETLDDVDVLAHTVYGEALGESPEGQIAVALVIRNRVAKGRNYLGKTIKDVCLKPYQFSCWNLGDANRQKL' A
#
# COMPACT_ATOMS: atom_id res chain seq x y z
N MET A 1 13.34 7.35 -6.54
CA MET A 1 12.79 6.00 -6.80
C MET A 1 12.94 5.22 -5.52
N VAL A 2 11.82 4.91 -4.86
CA VAL A 2 11.80 4.00 -3.71
C VAL A 2 12.03 2.57 -4.19
N TYR A 3 12.88 1.85 -3.46
CA TYR A 3 13.17 0.43 -3.64
C TYR A 3 12.37 -0.34 -2.57
N PRO A 4 11.16 -0.85 -2.88
CA PRO A 4 10.26 -1.40 -1.86
C PRO A 4 10.87 -2.58 -1.09
N GLU A 5 11.81 -3.30 -1.71
CA GLU A 5 12.56 -4.38 -1.10
C GLU A 5 13.38 -3.93 0.12
N THR A 6 13.84 -2.67 0.17
CA THR A 6 14.66 -2.15 1.27
C THR A 6 13.85 -1.56 2.43
N LEU A 7 12.55 -1.37 2.24
CA LEU A 7 11.65 -0.79 3.24
C LEU A 7 11.13 -1.85 4.23
N ASP A 8 10.85 -1.45 5.46
CA ASP A 8 10.14 -2.31 6.40
C ASP A 8 8.61 -2.27 6.19
N ASP A 9 7.86 -3.03 6.99
CA ASP A 9 6.39 -3.09 6.87
C ASP A 9 5.73 -1.74 7.17
N VAL A 10 6.29 -0.94 8.09
CA VAL A 10 5.74 0.37 8.49
C VAL A 10 5.96 1.38 7.38
N ASP A 11 7.16 1.41 6.79
CA ASP A 11 7.49 2.26 5.66
C ASP A 11 6.57 1.93 4.47
N VAL A 12 6.43 0.65 4.11
CA VAL A 12 5.57 0.23 2.98
C VAL A 12 4.10 0.57 3.25
N LEU A 13 3.62 0.40 4.48
CA LEU A 13 2.28 0.81 4.87
C LEU A 13 2.08 2.32 4.69
N ALA A 14 3.01 3.12 5.21
CA ALA A 14 2.95 4.57 5.15
C ALA A 14 2.96 5.08 3.70
N HIS A 15 3.86 4.57 2.86
CA HIS A 15 3.93 4.93 1.44
C HIS A 15 2.65 4.51 0.70
N THR A 16 2.06 3.37 1.03
CA THR A 16 0.81 2.92 0.41
C THR A 16 -0.36 3.82 0.80
N VAL A 17 -0.51 4.15 2.08
CA VAL A 17 -1.57 5.07 2.55
C VAL A 17 -1.38 6.45 1.93
N TYR A 18 -0.14 6.95 1.90
CA TYR A 18 0.17 8.22 1.25
C TYR A 18 -0.17 8.19 -0.25
N GLY A 19 0.29 7.18 -1.00
CA GLY A 19 0.08 7.09 -2.44
C GLY A 19 -1.37 6.93 -2.88
N GLU A 20 -2.21 6.32 -2.05
CA GLU A 20 -3.62 6.01 -2.39
C GLU A 20 -4.61 7.05 -1.86
N ALA A 21 -4.26 7.74 -0.77
CA ALA A 21 -5.14 8.68 -0.09
C ALA A 21 -4.48 10.06 0.12
N LEU A 22 -3.51 10.43 -0.74
CA LEU A 22 -2.92 11.76 -0.73
C LEU A 22 -4.00 12.81 -1.01
N GLY A 23 -4.27 13.67 -0.04
CA GLY A 23 -5.30 14.72 -0.14
C GLY A 23 -6.65 14.34 0.48
N GLU A 24 -6.82 13.11 0.95
CA GLU A 24 -7.98 12.69 1.72
C GLU A 24 -7.89 13.15 3.18
N SER A 25 -9.04 13.15 3.88
CA SER A 25 -9.10 13.38 5.32
C SER A 25 -8.36 12.29 6.12
N PRO A 26 -8.07 12.52 7.42
CA PRO A 26 -7.51 11.48 8.28
C PRO A 26 -8.32 10.17 8.25
N GLU A 27 -9.66 10.25 8.20
CA GLU A 27 -10.54 9.10 8.11
C GLU A 27 -10.37 8.34 6.78
N GLY A 28 -10.18 9.05 5.67
CA GLY A 28 -9.91 8.44 4.37
C GLY A 28 -8.58 7.68 4.35
N GLN A 29 -7.53 8.25 4.95
CA GLN A 29 -6.24 7.59 5.11
C GLN A 29 -6.35 6.35 6.01
N ILE A 30 -7.08 6.46 7.13
CA ILE A 30 -7.37 5.33 8.03
C ILE A 30 -8.15 4.25 7.29
N ALA A 31 -9.10 4.60 6.42
CA ALA A 31 -9.85 3.62 5.65
C ALA A 31 -8.95 2.76 4.75
N VAL A 32 -7.95 3.35 4.10
CA VAL A 32 -6.94 2.60 3.32
C VAL A 32 -6.12 1.66 4.22
N ALA A 33 -5.67 2.13 5.38
CA ALA A 33 -4.96 1.29 6.34
C ALA A 33 -5.81 0.11 6.83
N LEU A 34 -7.11 0.32 7.06
CA LEU A 34 -8.06 -0.73 7.42
C LEU A 34 -8.27 -1.74 6.28
N VAL A 35 -8.27 -1.30 5.01
CA VAL A 35 -8.30 -2.21 3.86
C VAL A 35 -7.08 -3.13 3.86
N ILE A 36 -5.88 -2.59 4.08
CA ILE A 36 -4.63 -3.38 4.16
C ILE A 36 -4.74 -4.41 5.28
N ARG A 37 -5.09 -3.98 6.50
CA ARG A 37 -5.31 -4.87 7.65
C ARG A 37 -6.31 -5.97 7.35
N ASN A 38 -7.45 -5.64 6.74
CA ASN A 38 -8.49 -6.60 6.42
C ASN A 38 -8.04 -7.61 5.35
N ARG A 39 -7.23 -7.19 4.37
CA ARG A 39 -6.64 -8.08 3.36
C ARG A 39 -5.63 -9.05 3.99
N VAL A 40 -4.77 -8.57 4.89
CA VAL A 40 -3.85 -9.41 5.68
C VAL A 40 -4.63 -10.46 6.48
N ALA A 41 -5.63 -10.03 7.25
CA ALA A 41 -6.46 -10.94 8.04
C ALA A 41 -7.19 -11.99 7.19
N LYS A 42 -7.55 -11.64 5.95
CA LYS A 42 -8.19 -12.57 5.01
C LYS A 42 -7.23 -13.59 4.42
N GLY A 43 -5.93 -13.27 4.33
CA GLY A 43 -4.85 -14.20 3.98
C GLY A 43 -4.98 -14.93 2.64
N ARG A 44 -5.78 -14.41 1.69
CA ARG A 44 -5.95 -15.05 0.37
C ARG A 44 -4.68 -14.90 -0.46
N ASN A 45 -4.28 -15.95 -1.17
CA ASN A 45 -3.04 -15.97 -1.97
C ASN A 45 -2.91 -14.81 -2.98
N TYR A 46 -4.03 -14.35 -3.54
CA TYR A 46 -4.05 -13.23 -4.49
C TYR A 46 -4.07 -11.84 -3.80
N LEU A 47 -4.27 -11.78 -2.48
CA LEU A 47 -4.22 -10.54 -1.71
C LEU A 47 -2.87 -10.33 -1.03
N GLY A 48 -2.22 -11.39 -0.55
CA GLY A 48 -1.02 -11.30 0.29
C GLY A 48 -1.27 -11.85 1.69
N LYS A 49 -0.20 -12.05 2.46
CA LYS A 49 -0.25 -12.63 3.82
C LYS A 49 0.37 -11.74 4.90
N THR A 50 1.25 -10.81 4.51
CA THR A 50 1.85 -9.78 5.37
C THR A 50 1.47 -8.40 4.86
N ILE A 51 1.77 -7.35 5.64
CA ILE A 51 1.50 -5.96 5.24
C ILE A 51 2.23 -5.65 3.93
N LYS A 52 3.54 -5.90 3.88
CA LYS A 52 4.36 -5.66 2.71
C LYS A 52 3.92 -6.50 1.52
N ASP A 53 3.58 -7.78 1.71
CA ASP A 53 3.03 -8.61 0.64
C ASP A 53 1.75 -8.03 0.08
N VAL A 54 0.82 -7.57 0.93
CA VAL A 54 -0.46 -7.01 0.51
C VAL A 54 -0.30 -5.71 -0.27
N CYS A 55 0.58 -4.84 0.20
CA CYS A 55 0.83 -3.54 -0.42
C CYS A 55 1.50 -3.69 -1.79
N LEU A 56 2.52 -4.55 -1.88
CA LEU A 56 3.33 -4.72 -3.10
C LEU A 56 2.79 -5.76 -4.07
N LYS A 57 1.71 -6.45 -3.72
CA LYS A 57 1.07 -7.42 -4.60
C LYS A 57 0.60 -6.70 -5.88
N PRO A 58 0.86 -7.27 -7.07
CA PRO A 58 0.49 -6.62 -8.33
C PRO A 58 -0.98 -6.17 -8.35
N TYR A 59 -1.17 -4.91 -8.75
CA TYR A 59 -2.48 -4.27 -8.92
C TYR A 59 -3.34 -4.13 -7.65
N GLN A 60 -2.81 -4.38 -6.45
CA GLN A 60 -3.57 -4.18 -5.22
C GLN A 60 -3.65 -2.72 -4.80
N PHE A 61 -2.63 -1.92 -5.13
CA PHE A 61 -2.53 -0.48 -4.90
C PHE A 61 -1.79 0.14 -6.09
N SER A 62 -2.38 1.16 -6.70
CA SER A 62 -1.89 1.70 -7.97
C SER A 62 -0.60 2.48 -7.80
N CYS A 63 -0.36 3.07 -6.63
CA CYS A 63 0.85 3.83 -6.34
C CYS A 63 2.16 3.02 -6.50
N TRP A 64 2.10 1.68 -6.46
CA TRP A 64 3.26 0.81 -6.72
C TRP A 64 3.43 0.40 -8.18
N ASN A 65 2.44 0.64 -9.03
CA ASN A 65 2.47 0.24 -10.44
C ASN A 65 3.41 1.13 -11.27
N LEU A 66 4.10 0.51 -12.23
CA LEU A 66 4.89 1.24 -13.23
C LEU A 66 3.98 2.21 -14.00
N GLY A 67 4.38 3.49 -14.06
CA GLY A 67 3.65 4.53 -14.79
C GLY A 67 2.57 5.27 -14.00
N ASP A 68 2.29 4.87 -12.76
CA ASP A 68 1.38 5.63 -11.89
C ASP A 68 2.00 6.98 -11.48
N ALA A 69 1.21 8.05 -11.54
CA ALA A 69 1.68 9.41 -11.23
C ALA A 69 2.06 9.58 -9.76
N ASN A 70 1.42 8.84 -8.85
CA ASN A 70 1.74 8.86 -7.43
C ASN A 70 3.00 8.06 -7.10
N ARG A 71 3.40 7.11 -7.96
CA ARG A 71 4.66 6.37 -7.77
C ARG A 71 5.90 7.25 -7.79
N GLN A 72 5.87 8.36 -8.53
CA GLN A 72 6.97 9.32 -8.57
C GLN A 72 7.09 10.13 -7.27
N LYS A 73 6.02 10.16 -6.47
CA LYS A 73 5.92 10.88 -5.19
C LYS A 73 6.22 9.96 -4.00
N LEU A 74 6.33 8.65 -4.23
CA LEU A 74 6.80 7.68 -3.25
C LEU A 74 8.32 7.78 -3.12
#